data_AF-F9UI85-F1
#
_entry.id   AF-F9UI85-F1
#
_cell.length_a   1.000
_cell.length_b   1.000
_cell.length_c   1.000
_cell.angle_alpha   90.00
_cell.angle_beta   90.00
_cell.angle_gamma   90.00
#
_symmetry.space_group_name_H-M   'P 1'
#
loop_
_entity.id
_entity.type
_entity.pdbx_description
1 polymer ?
#
loop_
_entity_poly.entity_id
_entity_poly.type
_entity_poly.pdbx_seq_one_letter_code
_entity_poly.pdbx_strand_id
1 'polypeptide(L)'
;MIVGVFLKVGYQEPLAGWRKVNVRATNTALDLAHEIKELLDVDYRKAEKVVLVWDNLNTHVPASLYKAFAPQEARRHLDRLEIHYTPKHSSWLDIAEIELGVFTKQCLDRRIDDIDTLRSEAKAWADRRNASAAVVDWQFTTDNPRIKLKRLNPQLKEEGGTSRVRHKC
;
A
#
# COMPACT_ATOMS: atom_id res chain seq x y z
N MET A 1 2.21 28.79 1.96
CA MET A 1 3.28 27.85 2.32
C MET A 1 2.86 27.15 3.62
N ILE A 2 2.45 25.88 3.56
CA ILE A 2 2.21 25.08 4.76
C ILE A 2 3.59 24.61 5.22
N VAL A 3 4.05 25.06 6.39
CA VAL A 3 5.31 24.65 7.01
C VAL A 3 4.98 23.56 8.03
N GLY A 4 4.64 22.38 7.54
CA GLY A 4 4.23 21.25 8.38
C GLY A 4 3.97 20.04 7.50
N VAL A 5 4.89 19.09 7.49
CA VAL A 5 4.74 17.84 6.75
C VAL A 5 3.73 16.97 7.52
N PHE A 6 2.44 17.09 7.20
CA PHE A 6 1.43 16.16 7.71
C PHE A 6 1.43 14.92 6.83
N LEU A 7 1.74 13.77 7.42
CA LEU A 7 1.63 12.50 6.71
C LEU A 7 0.16 12.09 6.64
N LYS A 8 -0.23 11.65 5.44
CA LYS A 8 -1.48 10.94 5.22
C LYS A 8 -1.15 9.47 5.09
N VAL A 9 -1.64 8.65 6.00
CA VAL A 9 -1.65 7.19 5.81
C VAL A 9 -3.01 6.84 5.22
N GLY A 10 -2.99 6.27 4.02
CA GLY A 10 -4.19 5.90 3.28
C GLY A 10 -4.26 4.40 3.11
N TYR A 11 -5.40 3.80 3.47
CA TYR A 11 -5.76 2.44 3.09
C TYR A 11 -6.90 2.51 2.10
N GLN A 12 -6.84 1.70 1.05
CA GLN A 12 -7.89 1.55 0.05
C GLN A 12 -8.12 0.07 -0.19
N GLU A 13 -9.37 -0.34 -0.11
CA GLU A 13 -9.86 -1.60 -0.66
C GLU A 13 -10.50 -1.29 -2.02
N PRO A 14 -9.80 -1.55 -3.15
CA PRO A 14 -10.17 -0.99 -4.44
C PRO A 14 -11.52 -1.50 -4.96
N LEU A 15 -11.79 -2.79 -4.73
CA LEU A 15 -12.98 -3.48 -5.23
C LEU A 15 -14.20 -3.28 -4.33
N ALA A 16 -13.99 -3.19 -3.01
CA ALA A 16 -15.09 -2.93 -2.07
C ALA A 16 -15.51 -1.46 -2.07
N GLY A 17 -14.74 -0.57 -2.68
CA GLY A 17 -14.98 0.87 -2.56
C GLY A 17 -14.93 1.28 -1.09
N TRP A 18 -13.88 0.89 -0.38
CA TRP A 18 -13.65 1.32 1.00
C TRP A 18 -12.29 1.99 1.13
N ARG A 19 -12.20 3.06 1.91
CA ARG A 19 -10.94 3.72 2.22
C ARG A 19 -10.91 4.36 3.59
N LYS A 20 -9.70 4.54 4.07
CA LYS A 20 -9.39 5.22 5.33
C LYS A 20 -8.23 6.16 5.09
N VAL A 21 -8.33 7.38 5.59
CA VAL A 21 -7.25 8.37 5.57
C VAL A 21 -7.05 8.88 6.98
N ASN A 22 -5.87 8.62 7.51
CA ASN A 22 -5.45 9.11 8.81
C ASN A 22 -4.38 10.19 8.65
N VAL A 23 -4.49 11.25 9.45
CA VAL A 23 -3.58 12.40 9.44
C VAL A 23 -2.75 12.39 10.72
N ARG A 24 -1.44 12.24 10.55
CA ARG A 24 -0.45 12.20 11.63
C ARG A 24 0.48 13.42 11.53
N ALA A 25 1.03 13.82 12.68
CA ALA A 25 2.03 14.90 12.74
C ALA A 25 3.39 14.46 12.22
N THR A 26 3.65 13.15 12.17
CA THR A 26 4.92 12.55 11.78
C THR A 26 4.72 11.38 10.82
N ASN A 27 5.80 10.98 10.14
CA ASN A 27 5.87 9.77 9.31
C ASN A 27 6.96 8.83 9.79
N THR A 28 6.73 8.19 10.93
CA THR A 28 7.68 7.27 11.52
C THR A 28 7.24 5.82 11.37
N ALA A 29 8.18 4.90 11.61
CA ALA A 29 7.88 3.48 11.75
C ALA A 29 6.87 3.20 12.88
N LEU A 30 6.83 4.05 13.92
CA LEU A 30 5.86 3.95 15.00
C LEU A 30 4.46 4.31 14.49
N ASP A 31 4.34 5.42 13.76
CA ASP A 31 3.06 5.84 13.16
C ASP A 31 2.50 4.71 12.29
N LEU A 32 3.30 4.16 11.37
CA LEU A 32 2.90 3.01 10.55
C LEU A 32 2.44 1.82 11.41
N ALA A 33 3.19 1.47 12.45
CA ALA A 33 2.86 0.32 13.28
C ALA A 33 1.50 0.48 13.98
N HIS A 34 1.19 1.69 14.46
CA HIS A 34 -0.11 2.00 15.03
C HIS A 34 -1.24 1.96 14.00
N GLU A 35 -0.98 2.42 12.77
CA GLU A 35 -1.95 2.32 11.67
C GLU A 35 -2.26 0.86 11.30
N ILE A 36 -1.24 0.00 11.24
CA ILE A 36 -1.42 -1.44 11.00
C ILE A 36 -2.17 -2.11 12.13
N LYS A 37 -1.89 -1.74 13.38
CA LYS A 37 -2.64 -2.23 14.53
C LYS A 37 -4.13 -1.86 14.41
N GLU A 38 -4.43 -0.61 14.08
CA GLU A 38 -5.81 -0.15 13.92
C GLU A 38 -6.50 -0.88 12.75
N LEU A 39 -5.82 -1.00 11.61
CA LEU A 39 -6.29 -1.75 10.45
C LEU A 39 -6.69 -3.19 10.82
N LEU A 40 -5.84 -3.88 11.57
CA LEU A 40 -6.03 -5.29 11.90
C LEU A 40 -7.01 -5.52 13.04
N ASP A 41 -6.96 -4.71 14.10
CA ASP A 41 -7.74 -4.92 15.32
C ASP A 41 -9.10 -4.24 15.29
N VAL A 42 -9.28 -3.20 14.46
CA VAL A 42 -10.52 -2.43 14.33
C VAL A 42 -11.16 -2.69 12.99
N ASP A 43 -10.52 -2.26 11.90
CA ASP A 43 -11.17 -2.22 10.57
C ASP A 43 -11.42 -3.63 10.02
N TYR A 44 -10.43 -4.52 10.14
CA TYR A 44 -10.48 -5.92 9.69
C TYR A 44 -10.39 -6.91 10.85
N ARG A 45 -11.01 -6.59 11.99
CA ARG A 45 -10.98 -7.43 13.21
C ARG A 45 -11.36 -8.89 12.96
N LYS A 46 -12.31 -9.14 12.06
CA LYS A 46 -12.86 -10.46 11.75
C LYS A 46 -12.06 -11.21 10.68
N ALA A 47 -11.15 -10.54 9.96
CA ALA A 47 -10.34 -11.18 8.94
C ALA A 47 -9.22 -11.98 9.60
N GLU A 48 -9.12 -13.27 9.27
CA GLU A 48 -8.02 -14.12 9.70
C GLU A 48 -6.68 -13.65 9.09
N LYS A 49 -6.71 -13.34 7.79
CA LYS A 49 -5.58 -12.83 7.02
C LYS A 49 -5.99 -11.59 6.23
N VAL A 50 -5.12 -10.59 6.18
CA VAL A 50 -5.26 -9.39 5.33
C VAL A 50 -4.10 -9.38 4.33
N VAL A 51 -4.42 -9.35 3.04
CA VAL A 51 -3.45 -9.15 1.97
C VAL A 51 -3.20 -7.65 1.86
N LEU A 52 -1.98 -7.23 2.20
CA LEU A 52 -1.58 -5.84 2.24
C LEU A 52 -0.54 -5.57 1.16
N VAL A 53 -0.83 -4.60 0.28
CA VAL A 53 0.14 -4.12 -0.71
C VAL A 53 0.74 -2.81 -0.19
N TRP A 54 2.05 -2.81 0.04
CA TRP A 54 2.79 -1.61 0.44
C TRP A 54 3.57 -1.01 -0.73
N ASP A 55 3.75 0.30 -0.69
CA ASP A 55 4.80 0.95 -1.48
C ASP A 55 6.19 0.60 -0.90
N ASN A 56 7.27 1.09 -1.54
CA ASN A 56 8.64 0.78 -1.12
C ASN A 56 9.23 1.81 -0.15
N LEU A 57 8.42 2.45 0.70
CA LEU A 57 8.91 3.39 1.70
C LEU A 57 9.76 2.68 2.77
N ASN A 58 10.78 3.35 3.30
CA ASN A 58 11.70 2.76 4.29
C ASN A 58 11.05 2.34 5.61
N THR A 59 9.87 2.88 5.94
CA THR A 59 9.08 2.50 7.11
C THR A 59 8.23 1.26 6.85
N HIS A 60 7.91 0.94 5.59
CA HIS A 60 7.06 -0.19 5.19
C HIS A 60 7.85 -1.50 5.23
N VAL A 61 8.26 -1.91 6.43
CA VAL A 61 8.99 -3.14 6.69
C VAL A 61 8.43 -3.81 7.95
N PRO A 62 8.40 -5.15 8.02
CA PRO A 62 7.94 -5.88 9.20
C PRO A 62 8.62 -5.45 10.51
N ALA A 63 9.89 -5.04 10.44
CA ALA A 63 10.65 -4.55 11.58
C ALA A 63 10.04 -3.31 12.25
N SER A 64 9.22 -2.52 11.54
CA SER A 64 8.53 -1.37 12.11
C SER A 64 7.53 -1.76 13.21
N LEU A 65 6.88 -2.92 13.10
CA LEU A 65 5.99 -3.41 14.15
C LEU A 65 6.77 -3.78 15.43
N TYR A 66 7.97 -4.34 15.28
CA TYR A 66 8.86 -4.64 16.42
C TYR A 66 9.47 -3.39 17.07
N LYS A 67 9.50 -2.26 16.35
CA LYS A 67 9.90 -0.97 16.95
C LYS A 67 8.84 -0.41 17.88
N ALA A 68 7.56 -0.71 17.65
CA ALA A 68 6.44 -0.13 18.39
C ALA A 68 5.86 -1.05 19.46
N PHE A 69 5.85 -2.37 19.23
CA PHE A 69 5.13 -3.32 20.08
C PHE A 69 6.04 -4.38 20.68
N ALA A 70 5.58 -4.99 21.77
CA ALA A 70 6.22 -6.16 22.34
C ALA A 70 6.31 -7.29 21.30
N PRO A 71 7.34 -8.16 21.33
CA PRO A 71 7.56 -9.16 20.28
C PRO A 71 6.36 -10.06 19.99
N GLN A 72 5.61 -10.47 21.02
CA GLN A 72 4.41 -11.29 20.87
C GLN A 72 3.29 -10.55 20.13
N GLU A 73 3.09 -9.28 20.44
CA GLU A 73 2.07 -8.45 19.78
C GLU A 73 2.47 -8.14 18.35
N ALA A 74 3.72 -7.73 18.10
CA ALA A 74 4.23 -7.51 16.73
C ALA A 74 4.07 -8.77 15.87
N ARG A 75 4.40 -9.95 16.43
CA ARG A 75 4.26 -11.23 15.73
C ARG A 75 2.81 -11.56 15.41
N ARG A 76 1.89 -11.38 16.36
CA ARG A 76 0.45 -11.57 16.14
C ARG A 76 -0.08 -10.75 14.96
N HIS A 77 0.37 -9.50 14.84
CA HIS A 77 -0.01 -8.65 13.71
C HIS A 77 0.59 -9.16 12.38
N LEU A 78 1.88 -9.52 12.38
CA LEU A 78 2.54 -10.04 11.18
C LEU A 78 1.95 -11.36 10.69
N ASP A 79 1.58 -12.28 11.58
CA ASP A 79 1.00 -13.57 11.17
C ASP A 79 -0.35 -13.39 10.46
N ARG A 80 -1.08 -12.31 10.79
CA ARG A 80 -2.33 -11.90 10.12
C ARG A 80 -2.14 -11.15 8.81
N LEU A 81 -0.89 -10.83 8.43
CA LEU A 81 -0.60 -10.12 7.18
C LEU A 81 0.01 -11.05 6.14
N GLU A 82 -0.42 -10.87 4.90
CA GLU A 82 0.32 -11.27 3.71
C GLU A 82 0.77 -10.00 2.99
N ILE A 83 2.07 -9.71 3.01
CA ILE A 83 2.61 -8.44 2.54
C ILE A 83 3.19 -8.60 1.14
N HIS A 84 2.66 -7.82 0.21
CA HIS A 84 3.23 -7.62 -1.13
C HIS A 84 3.76 -6.20 -1.25
N TYR A 85 4.75 -6.00 -2.12
CA TYR A 85 5.28 -4.68 -2.42
C TYR A 85 4.95 -4.31 -3.86
N THR A 86 4.65 -3.03 -4.08
CA THR A 86 4.56 -2.51 -5.45
C THR A 86 5.89 -2.70 -6.18
N PRO A 87 5.91 -3.04 -7.48
CA PRO A 87 7.17 -3.14 -8.22
C PRO A 87 7.90 -1.80 -8.21
N LYS A 88 9.24 -1.84 -8.07
CA LYS A 88 10.06 -0.63 -8.10
C LYS A 88 9.86 0.12 -9.43
N HIS A 89 9.83 1.45 -9.35
CA HIS A 89 9.58 2.36 -10.49
C HIS A 89 8.21 2.19 -11.17
N SER A 90 7.23 1.63 -10.46
CA SER A 90 5.87 1.43 -10.98
C SER A 90 4.82 2.16 -10.14
N SER A 91 5.08 3.42 -9.79
CA SER A 91 4.13 4.29 -9.06
C SER A 91 2.75 4.36 -9.71
N TRP A 92 2.69 4.23 -11.04
CA TRP A 92 1.43 4.18 -11.79
C TRP A 92 0.58 2.91 -11.53
N LEU A 93 1.12 1.89 -10.85
CA LEU A 93 0.37 0.74 -10.33
C LEU A 93 -0.03 0.91 -8.85
N ASP A 94 0.48 1.94 -8.18
CA ASP A 94 0.26 2.16 -6.77
C ASP A 94 -1.11 2.83 -6.56
N ILE A 95 -2.10 2.03 -6.19
CA ILE A 95 -3.47 2.51 -5.98
C ILE A 95 -3.53 3.53 -4.83
N ALA A 96 -2.70 3.36 -3.80
CA ALA A 96 -2.68 4.30 -2.68
C ALA A 96 -2.14 5.67 -3.14
N GLU A 97 -1.12 5.70 -4.00
CA GLU A 97 -0.60 6.94 -4.59
C GLU A 97 -1.64 7.62 -5.50
N ILE A 98 -2.39 6.85 -6.28
CA ILE A 98 -3.48 7.37 -7.12
C ILE A 98 -4.59 7.99 -6.26
N GLU A 99 -5.08 7.30 -5.23
CA GLU A 99 -6.13 7.81 -4.33
C GLU A 99 -5.62 9.02 -3.53
N LEU A 100 -4.33 9.07 -3.18
CA LEU A 100 -3.70 10.25 -2.58
C LEU A 100 -3.74 11.46 -3.53
N GLY A 101 -3.56 11.24 -4.83
CA GLY A 101 -3.75 12.26 -5.87
C GLY A 101 -5.19 12.78 -5.93
N VAL A 102 -6.18 11.89 -5.83
CA VAL A 102 -7.61 12.25 -5.76
C VAL A 102 -7.90 13.05 -4.49
N PHE A 103 -7.44 12.57 -3.33
CA PHE A 103 -7.57 13.25 -2.05
C PHE A 103 -6.98 14.65 -2.09
N THR A 104 -5.79 14.81 -2.66
CA THR A 104 -5.12 16.13 -2.75
C THR A 104 -5.95 17.10 -3.59
N LYS A 105 -6.52 16.65 -4.73
CA LYS A 105 -7.35 17.50 -5.59
C LYS A 105 -8.72 17.83 -4.99
N GLN A 106 -9.30 16.93 -4.22
CA GLN A 106 -10.69 17.07 -3.73
C GLN A 106 -10.79 17.64 -2.32
N CYS A 107 -9.76 17.49 -1.50
CA CYS A 107 -9.78 17.89 -0.09
C CYS A 107 -8.76 18.98 0.25
N LEU A 108 -7.65 19.05 -0.50
CA LEU A 108 -6.52 19.94 -0.20
C LEU A 108 -6.23 20.93 -1.33
N ASP A 109 -7.27 21.29 -2.07
CA ASP A 109 -7.24 22.35 -3.08
C ASP A 109 -7.12 23.76 -2.46
N ARG A 110 -7.21 23.84 -1.14
CA ARG A 110 -7.05 25.05 -0.33
C ARG A 110 -6.05 24.84 0.80
N ARG A 111 -5.60 25.96 1.38
CA ARG A 111 -4.81 25.94 2.62
C ARG A 111 -5.69 25.50 3.79
N ILE A 112 -5.10 24.68 4.67
CA ILE A 112 -5.66 24.29 5.95
C ILE A 112 -4.60 24.65 7.00
N ASP A 113 -5.00 25.43 8.00
CA ASP A 113 -4.06 26.13 8.88
C ASP A 113 -3.64 25.28 10.10
N ASP A 114 -4.41 24.26 10.46
CA ASP A 114 -4.13 23.39 11.61
C ASP A 114 -4.43 21.90 11.33
N ILE A 115 -3.81 21.03 12.13
CA ILE A 115 -3.88 19.58 11.94
C ILE A 115 -5.26 19.01 12.29
N ASP A 116 -6.00 19.61 13.20
CA ASP A 116 -7.29 19.08 13.66
C ASP A 116 -8.39 19.37 12.64
N THR A 117 -8.34 20.54 12.01
CA THR A 117 -9.11 20.83 10.80
C THR A 117 -8.73 19.86 9.69
N LEU A 118 -7.44 19.62 9.44
CA LEU A 118 -7.00 18.67 8.40
C LEU A 118 -7.50 17.24 8.66
N ARG A 119 -7.49 16.77 9.91
CA ARG A 119 -8.06 15.47 10.31
C ARG A 119 -9.55 15.41 10.03
N SER A 120 -10.29 16.44 10.41
CA SER A 120 -11.74 16.52 10.23
C SER A 120 -12.13 16.51 8.75
N GLU A 121 -11.43 17.30 7.94
CA GLU A 121 -11.62 17.36 6.48
C GLU A 121 -11.26 16.03 5.81
N ALA A 122 -10.13 15.42 6.19
CA ALA A 122 -9.72 14.12 5.67
C ALA A 122 -10.74 13.03 5.98
N LYS A 123 -11.25 13.01 7.21
CA LYS A 123 -12.32 12.09 7.62
C LYS A 123 -13.61 12.33 6.83
N ALA A 124 -14.07 13.58 6.74
CA ALA A 124 -15.28 13.93 6.00
C ALA A 124 -15.18 13.57 4.51
N TRP A 125 -14.00 13.73 3.92
CA TRP A 125 -13.73 13.31 2.55
C TRP A 125 -13.80 11.78 2.40
N ALA A 126 -13.13 11.03 3.28
CA ALA A 126 -13.14 9.57 3.24
C ALA A 126 -14.56 9.01 3.45
N ASP A 127 -15.32 9.55 4.41
CA ASP A 127 -16.71 9.15 4.69
C ASP A 127 -17.61 9.38 3.46
N ARG A 128 -17.46 10.53 2.78
CA ARG A 128 -18.21 10.83 1.55
C ARG A 128 -17.90 9.86 0.41
N ARG A 129 -16.62 9.54 0.21
CA ARG A 129 -16.16 8.61 -0.83
C ARG A 129 -16.61 7.17 -0.56
N ASN A 130 -16.57 6.76 0.71
CA ASN A 130 -17.09 5.47 1.18
C ASN A 130 -18.61 5.38 0.98
N ALA A 131 -19.35 6.44 1.29
CA ALA A 131 -20.81 6.48 1.09
C ALA A 131 -21.21 6.37 -0.39
N SER A 132 -20.38 6.89 -1.30
CA SER A 132 -20.59 6.73 -2.75
C SER A 132 -20.11 5.39 -3.30
N ALA A 133 -19.59 4.49 -2.44
CA ALA A 133 -18.97 3.22 -2.81
C ALA A 133 -18.04 3.32 -4.02
N ALA A 134 -17.29 4.42 -4.13
CA ALA A 134 -16.49 4.67 -5.33
C ALA A 134 -15.38 3.63 -5.42
N VAL A 135 -15.48 2.75 -6.40
CA VAL A 135 -14.52 1.69 -6.70
C VAL A 135 -13.41 2.19 -7.62
N VAL A 136 -12.29 1.47 -7.63
CA VAL A 136 -11.25 1.68 -8.62
C VAL A 136 -11.59 0.88 -9.87
N ASP A 137 -11.83 1.57 -10.98
CA ASP A 137 -11.95 0.94 -12.29
C ASP A 137 -10.56 0.62 -12.84
N TRP A 138 -10.15 -0.64 -12.67
CA TRP A 138 -8.80 -1.07 -12.99
C TRP A 138 -8.69 -1.53 -14.45
N GLN A 139 -8.10 -0.67 -15.27
CA GLN A 139 -7.94 -0.90 -16.72
C GLN A 139 -6.65 -1.66 -17.08
N PHE A 140 -5.83 -2.07 -16.09
CA PHE A 140 -4.54 -2.69 -16.34
C PHE A 140 -4.61 -4.23 -16.30
N THR A 141 -4.50 -4.86 -17.46
CA THR A 141 -4.55 -6.32 -17.58
C THR A 141 -3.19 -6.97 -17.29
N THR A 142 -3.18 -8.28 -17.08
CA THR A 142 -1.96 -9.09 -16.83
C THR A 142 -0.95 -9.09 -17.99
N ASP A 143 -1.36 -8.69 -19.20
CA ASP A 143 -0.46 -8.61 -20.36
C ASP A 143 0.30 -7.28 -20.42
N ASN A 144 -0.29 -6.20 -19.92
CA ASN A 144 0.33 -4.89 -19.95
C ASN A 144 1.68 -4.79 -19.21
N PRO A 145 1.93 -5.46 -18.05
CA PRO A 145 3.25 -5.44 -17.42
C PRO A 145 4.30 -6.15 -18.28
N ARG A 146 3.94 -7.13 -19.13
CA ARG A 146 4.91 -7.77 -20.03
C ARG A 146 5.50 -6.79 -21.03
N ILE A 147 4.71 -5.80 -21.44
CA ILE A 147 5.11 -4.73 -22.35
C ILE A 147 5.86 -3.63 -21.57
N LYS A 148 5.26 -3.10 -20.50
CA LYS A 148 5.82 -1.95 -19.76
C LYS A 148 7.02 -2.30 -18.88
N LEU A 149 7.09 -3.51 -18.35
CA LEU A 149 8.17 -4.01 -17.48
C LEU A 149 9.03 -5.06 -18.20
N LYS A 150 9.16 -4.97 -19.54
CA LYS A 150 9.92 -5.92 -20.37
C LYS A 150 11.33 -6.23 -19.82
N ARG A 151 11.99 -5.24 -19.22
CA ARG A 151 13.33 -5.39 -18.61
C ARG A 151 13.34 -6.29 -17.37
N LEU A 152 12.23 -6.40 -16.64
CA LEU A 152 12.10 -7.19 -15.41
C LEU A 152 11.65 -8.63 -15.67
N ASN A 153 11.19 -8.95 -16.88
CA ASN A 153 10.83 -10.32 -17.23
C ASN A 153 12.10 -11.19 -17.24
N PRO A 154 12.04 -12.42 -16.69
CA PRO A 154 13.16 -13.34 -16.76
C PRO A 154 13.52 -13.58 -18.22
N GLN A 155 14.76 -13.24 -18.60
CA GLN A 155 15.30 -13.68 -19.88
C GLN A 155 15.57 -15.17 -19.74
N LEU A 156 14.72 -16.01 -20.33
CA LEU A 156 15.00 -17.44 -20.46
C LEU A 156 16.32 -17.56 -21.23
N LYS A 157 17.39 -17.94 -20.54
CA LYS A 157 18.62 -18.35 -21.21
C LYS A 157 18.35 -19.74 -21.77
N GLU A 158 18.31 -19.88 -23.08
CA GLU A 158 18.36 -21.20 -23.69
C GLU A 158 19.71 -21.83 -23.33
N GLU A 159 19.70 -22.81 -22.43
CA GLU A 159 20.86 -23.67 -22.22
C GLU A 159 21.01 -24.55 -23.46
N GLY A 160 21.85 -24.11 -24.39
CA GLY A 160 22.29 -24.86 -25.55
C GLY A 160 23.13 -26.07 -25.14
N GLY A 161 22.48 -27.13 -24.65
CA GLY A 161 23.08 -28.43 -24.39
C GLY A 161 22.77 -29.40 -25.53
N THR A 162 23.63 -29.45 -26.55
CA THR A 162 23.62 -30.59 -27.49
C THR A 162 24.21 -31.81 -26.78
N SER A 163 23.37 -32.57 -26.09
CA SER A 163 23.75 -33.90 -25.60
C SER A 163 23.84 -34.86 -26.78
N ARG A 164 25.07 -35.03 -27.29
CA ARG A 164 25.44 -36.08 -28.24
C ARG A 164 25.27 -37.43 -27.55
N VAL A 165 24.21 -38.17 -27.89
CA VAL A 165 23.99 -39.54 -27.40
C VAL A 165 25.06 -40.43 -28.02
N ARG A 166 26.12 -40.75 -27.25
CA ARG A 166 27.04 -41.83 -27.61
C ARG A 166 26.31 -43.16 -27.42
N HIS A 167 25.97 -43.80 -28.53
CA HIS A 167 25.65 -45.23 -28.52
C HIS A 167 26.94 -45.97 -28.16
N LYS A 168 26.94 -46.65 -27.00
CA LYS A 168 27.92 -47.71 -26.73
C LYS A 168 27.40 -48.97 -27.40
N CYS A 169 28.34 -49.63 -28.09
CA CYS A 169 28.33 -50.92 -28.80
C CYS A 169 27.12 -51.83 -28.58
#